data_AF-A0A2V7VZY4-F1
#
_entry.id   AF-A0A2V7VZY4-F1
#
_cell.length_a   1.000
_cell.length_b   1.000
_cell.length_c   1.000
_cell.angle_alpha   90.00
_cell.angle_beta   90.00
_cell.angle_gamma   90.00
#
_symmetry.space_group_name_H-M   'P 1'
#
loop_
_entity.id
_entity.type
_entity.pdbx_description
1 polymer ?
#
loop_
_entity_poly.entity_id
_entity_poly.type
_entity_poly.pdbx_seq_one_letter_code
_entity_poly.pdbx_strand_id
1 'polypeptide(L)'
;SLTAKKSWFFFDDTIVFLTNSITCTSGNRVETVVDQRPSWATPIRYSFYGHSPRIEQITRTGTWAALGGSTDNAPHTATFQTIWFDHGTNPAGDHVEYAISPGPLVFPPTIVANDATASAVRAGNMLGIVFWKPGLVEGIQSDAPAVVYLIDRDIYVADPTNGVGTFTITVGSRTLTVPRNGGRTFHAALGGRRRAAR
;
A
#
# COMPACT_ATOMS: atom_id res chain seq x y z
N SER A 1 -0.11 -22.41 -0.30
CA SER A 1 -0.30 -21.36 -1.32
C SER A 1 0.30 -20.05 -0.82
N LEU A 2 0.54 -19.07 -1.69
CA LEU A 2 1.02 -17.74 -1.29
C LEU A 2 -0.14 -16.90 -0.74
N THR A 3 0.08 -16.23 0.39
CA THR A 3 -0.78 -15.20 0.95
C THR A 3 0.05 -13.98 1.31
N ALA A 4 -0.48 -12.78 1.10
CA ALA A 4 0.13 -11.54 1.53
C ALA A 4 -0.94 -10.45 1.64
N LYS A 5 -0.67 -9.43 2.45
CA LYS A 5 -1.49 -8.23 2.61
C LYS A 5 -0.75 -7.06 1.98
N LYS A 6 -1.28 -6.50 0.90
CA LYS A 6 -0.65 -5.41 0.15
C LYS A 6 -1.52 -4.15 0.23
N SER A 7 -0.89 -3.04 0.54
CA SER A 7 -1.53 -1.73 0.60
C SER A 7 -0.67 -0.66 -0.07
N TRP A 8 -1.36 0.33 -0.63
CA TRP A 8 -0.79 1.42 -1.42
C TRP A 8 -1.35 2.73 -0.92
N PHE A 9 -0.48 3.65 -0.52
CA PHE A 9 -0.85 4.96 0.01
C PHE A 9 -0.37 6.02 -0.96
N PHE A 10 -1.34 6.74 -1.53
CA PHE A 10 -1.09 7.80 -2.49
C PHE A 10 -1.13 9.12 -1.74
N PHE A 11 0.00 9.82 -1.73
CA PHE A 11 0.14 11.20 -1.27
C PHE A 11 0.51 12.08 -2.48
N ASP A 12 0.70 13.38 -2.24
CA ASP A 12 0.89 14.37 -3.31
C ASP A 12 2.05 14.04 -4.26
N ASP A 13 3.21 13.66 -3.70
CA ASP A 13 4.47 13.50 -4.42
C ASP A 13 5.10 12.10 -4.29
N THR A 14 4.40 11.18 -3.62
CA THR A 14 4.92 9.85 -3.35
C THR A 14 3.81 8.82 -3.21
N ILE A 15 4.12 7.61 -3.65
CA ILE A 15 3.31 6.43 -3.41
C ILE A 15 4.09 5.52 -2.47
N VAL A 16 3.47 5.11 -1.36
CA VAL A 16 4.09 4.21 -0.37
C VAL A 16 3.42 2.85 -0.43
N PHE A 17 4.24 1.81 -0.46
CA PHE A 17 3.86 0.43 -0.68
C PHE A 17 4.21 -0.35 0.58
N LEU A 18 3.21 -1.00 1.16
CA LEU A 18 3.35 -1.80 2.37
C LEU A 18 2.85 -3.20 2.06
N THR A 19 3.73 -4.19 2.27
CA THR A 19 3.35 -5.59 2.22
C THR A 19 3.68 -6.26 3.54
N ASN A 20 2.76 -7.04 4.09
CA ASN A 20 3.00 -7.86 5.28
C ASN A 20 2.29 -9.22 5.19
N SER A 21 2.47 -10.03 6.23
CA SER A 21 1.87 -11.36 6.34
C SER A 21 2.21 -12.23 5.12
N ILE A 22 3.40 -12.05 4.55
CA ILE A 22 3.88 -12.78 3.39
C ILE A 22 4.18 -14.20 3.87
N THR A 23 3.34 -15.13 3.44
CA THR A 23 3.43 -16.55 3.82
C THR A 23 3.26 -17.41 2.59
N CYS A 24 4.13 -18.40 2.40
CA CYS A 24 3.98 -19.38 1.33
C CYS A 24 4.43 -20.76 1.79
N THR A 25 3.76 -21.80 1.33
CA THR A 25 4.07 -23.21 1.65
C THR A 25 4.36 -24.06 0.43
N SER A 26 4.47 -23.45 -0.76
CA SER A 26 4.65 -24.20 -2.01
C SER A 26 6.08 -24.64 -2.28
N GLY A 27 7.05 -24.28 -1.43
CA GLY A 27 8.48 -24.52 -1.67
C GLY A 27 9.14 -23.58 -2.70
N ASN A 28 8.34 -22.78 -3.43
CA ASN A 28 8.87 -21.81 -4.39
C ASN A 28 9.45 -20.59 -3.65
N ARG A 29 10.41 -19.91 -4.31
CA ARG A 29 10.84 -18.57 -3.89
C ARG A 29 9.72 -17.57 -4.05
N VAL A 30 9.63 -16.62 -3.13
CA VAL A 30 8.62 -15.55 -3.13
C VAL A 30 9.33 -14.21 -3.25
N GLU A 31 8.80 -13.34 -4.09
CA GLU A 31 9.37 -12.03 -4.38
C GLU A 31 8.31 -10.93 -4.30
N THR A 32 8.71 -9.76 -3.84
CA THR A 32 7.98 -8.52 -4.06
C THR A 32 8.72 -7.69 -5.10
N VAL A 33 8.16 -7.58 -6.30
CA VAL A 33 8.72 -6.73 -7.35
C VAL A 33 8.38 -5.27 -7.04
N VAL A 34 9.43 -4.44 -6.94
CA VAL A 34 9.32 -3.00 -6.73
C VAL A 34 9.06 -2.30 -8.05
N ASP A 35 9.88 -2.61 -9.06
CA ASP A 35 9.72 -2.10 -10.42
C ASP A 35 10.42 -3.04 -11.43
N GLN A 36 9.88 -3.12 -12.64
CA GLN A 36 10.50 -3.77 -13.78
C GLN A 36 10.28 -2.92 -15.03
N ARG A 37 11.26 -2.09 -15.36
CA ARG A 37 11.12 -1.00 -16.31
C ARG A 37 12.21 -1.02 -17.38
N PRO A 38 11.96 -0.56 -18.61
CA PRO A 38 13.01 -0.42 -19.61
C PRO A 38 14.16 0.44 -19.08
N SER A 39 15.39 0.00 -19.32
CA SER A 39 16.62 0.67 -18.85
C SER A 39 16.78 2.11 -19.38
N TRP A 40 16.12 2.43 -20.50
CA TRP A 40 16.13 3.76 -21.12
C TRP A 40 15.02 4.69 -20.59
N ALA A 41 14.12 4.23 -19.73
CA ALA A 41 13.02 5.05 -19.23
C ALA A 41 13.51 6.10 -18.20
N THR A 42 12.85 7.25 -18.13
CA THR A 42 13.18 8.39 -17.25
C THR A 42 13.35 8.00 -15.78
N PRO A 43 14.53 8.23 -15.14
CA PRO A 43 14.79 7.80 -13.77
C PRO A 43 13.70 8.22 -12.77
N ILE A 44 13.39 7.33 -11.81
CA ILE A 44 12.46 7.57 -10.71
C ILE A 44 13.19 7.30 -9.40
N ARG A 45 12.81 8.01 -8.33
CA ARG A 45 13.36 7.78 -6.99
C ARG A 45 12.62 6.65 -6.28
N TYR A 46 13.39 5.75 -5.69
CA TYR A 46 12.90 4.73 -4.75
C TYR A 46 13.42 5.02 -3.35
N SER A 47 12.58 4.81 -2.34
CA SER A 47 12.98 4.81 -0.93
C SER A 47 12.65 3.45 -0.33
N PHE A 48 13.57 2.87 0.43
CA PHE A 48 13.40 1.56 1.07
C PHE A 48 13.51 1.73 2.58
N TYR A 49 12.57 1.17 3.33
CA TYR A 49 12.50 1.35 4.79
C TYR A 49 12.99 0.09 5.46
N GLY A 50 14.22 0.08 5.96
CA GLY A 50 14.78 -1.06 6.70
C GLY A 50 15.15 -2.30 5.87
N HIS A 51 14.79 -2.35 4.58
CA HIS A 51 15.06 -3.47 3.68
C HIS A 51 15.97 -3.08 2.52
N SER A 52 16.81 -4.02 2.08
CA SER A 52 17.68 -3.85 0.90
C SER A 52 17.14 -4.68 -0.26
N PRO A 53 16.81 -4.07 -1.41
CA PRO A 53 16.34 -4.81 -2.58
C PRO A 53 17.51 -5.43 -3.34
N ARG A 54 17.19 -6.40 -4.19
CA ARG A 54 17.99 -6.80 -5.34
C ARG A 54 17.72 -5.83 -6.49
N ILE A 55 18.77 -5.48 -7.24
CA ILE A 55 18.70 -4.59 -8.40
C ILE A 55 19.56 -5.19 -9.50
N GLU A 56 18.96 -5.48 -10.66
CA GLU A 56 19.67 -6.04 -11.80
C GLU A 56 19.22 -5.39 -13.12
N GLN A 57 20.11 -5.38 -14.12
CA GLN A 57 19.73 -5.12 -15.50
C GLN A 57 19.66 -6.44 -16.27
N ILE A 58 18.47 -6.76 -16.78
CA ILE A 58 18.19 -8.04 -17.42
C ILE A 58 17.77 -7.80 -18.87
N THR A 59 18.55 -8.31 -19.83
CA THR A 59 18.18 -8.32 -21.24
C THR A 59 17.26 -9.50 -21.53
N ARG A 60 16.11 -9.22 -22.15
CA ARG A 60 15.10 -10.22 -22.50
C ARG A 60 14.79 -10.14 -23.98
N THR A 61 14.61 -11.31 -24.61
CA THR A 61 14.16 -11.45 -25.99
C THR A 61 12.85 -12.23 -25.99
N GLY A 62 11.85 -11.76 -26.75
CA GLY A 62 10.56 -12.42 -26.90
C GLY A 62 9.92 -12.11 -28.25
N THR A 63 8.86 -12.83 -28.59
CA THR A 63 8.08 -12.62 -29.82
C THR A 63 6.62 -12.37 -29.46
N TRP A 64 5.88 -11.68 -30.33
CA TRP A 64 4.43 -11.52 -30.15
C TRP A 64 3.69 -12.85 -30.25
N ALA A 65 4.17 -13.77 -31.08
CA ALA A 65 3.60 -15.11 -31.20
C ALA A 65 3.64 -15.91 -29.88
N ALA A 66 4.68 -15.76 -29.06
CA ALA A 66 4.79 -16.45 -27.78
C ALA A 66 3.73 -16.03 -26.75
N LEU A 67 3.08 -14.88 -26.94
CA LEU A 67 1.99 -14.40 -26.08
C LEU A 67 0.60 -14.97 -26.46
N GLY A 68 0.50 -15.70 -27.57
CA GLY A 68 -0.71 -16.42 -27.98
C GLY A 68 -1.78 -15.61 -28.70
N GLY A 69 -1.47 -14.38 -29.15
CA GLY A 69 -2.43 -13.48 -29.83
C GLY A 69 -2.00 -12.96 -31.20
N SER A 70 -0.84 -13.40 -31.72
CA SER A 70 -0.27 -12.96 -33.00
C SER A 70 0.46 -14.13 -33.67
N THR A 71 0.61 -14.11 -35.00
CA THR A 71 1.49 -15.04 -35.73
C THR A 71 2.90 -14.46 -35.94
N ASP A 72 3.14 -13.23 -35.50
CA ASP A 72 4.41 -12.54 -35.65
C ASP A 72 5.50 -13.16 -34.78
N ASN A 73 6.46 -13.82 -35.45
CA ASN A 73 7.62 -14.47 -34.84
C ASN A 73 8.88 -13.58 -34.85
N ALA A 74 8.76 -12.30 -35.19
CA ALA A 74 9.89 -11.38 -35.13
C ALA A 74 10.40 -11.26 -33.67
N PRO A 75 11.69 -11.51 -33.41
CA PRO A 75 12.26 -11.37 -32.08
C PRO A 75 12.46 -9.90 -31.72
N HIS A 76 11.95 -9.50 -30.55
CA HIS A 76 12.16 -8.20 -29.95
C HIS A 76 13.03 -8.34 -28.70
N THR A 77 14.07 -7.52 -28.60
CA THR A 77 15.02 -7.54 -27.48
C THR A 77 15.01 -6.19 -26.77
N ALA A 78 14.95 -6.22 -25.43
CA ALA A 78 15.07 -5.03 -24.60
C ALA A 78 15.75 -5.35 -23.26
N THR A 79 16.46 -4.36 -22.71
CA THR A 79 17.08 -4.45 -21.38
C THR A 79 16.22 -3.71 -20.36
N PHE A 80 15.88 -4.40 -19.28
CA PHE A 80 15.07 -3.88 -18.18
C PHE A 80 15.90 -3.71 -16.93
N GLN A 81 15.70 -2.63 -16.18
CA GLN A 81 16.09 -2.55 -14.79
C GLN A 81 14.99 -3.22 -13.95
N THR A 82 15.37 -4.22 -13.17
CA THR A 82 14.48 -5.01 -12.31
C THR A 82 14.91 -4.80 -10.86
N ILE A 83 13.97 -4.42 -10.01
CA ILE A 83 14.16 -4.18 -8.57
C ILE A 83 13.17 -5.04 -7.80
N TRP A 84 13.63 -5.84 -6.84
CA TRP A 84 12.75 -6.70 -6.06
C TRP A 84 13.31 -7.03 -4.68
N PHE A 85 12.42 -7.43 -3.77
CA PHE A 85 12.79 -8.08 -2.51
C PHE A 85 12.64 -9.58 -2.64
N ASP A 86 13.62 -10.32 -2.13
CA ASP A 86 13.64 -11.77 -2.08
C ASP A 86 13.26 -12.24 -0.67
N HIS A 87 12.07 -12.84 -0.55
CA HIS A 87 11.55 -13.39 0.71
C HIS A 87 12.00 -14.84 0.94
N GLY A 88 12.83 -15.39 0.04
CA GLY A 88 13.30 -16.76 0.09
C GLY A 88 12.19 -17.79 -0.15
N THR A 89 12.47 -19.03 0.25
CA THR A 89 11.53 -20.15 0.17
C THR A 89 10.77 -20.29 1.47
N ASN A 90 9.47 -20.58 1.38
CA ASN A 90 8.59 -20.75 2.53
C ASN A 90 8.61 -19.60 3.55
N PRO A 91 8.49 -18.32 3.13
CA PRO A 91 8.37 -17.22 4.09
C PRO A 91 7.17 -17.44 5.01
N ALA A 92 7.26 -16.92 6.23
CA ALA A 92 6.21 -17.02 7.24
C ALA A 92 6.05 -15.67 7.96
N GLY A 93 5.05 -14.90 7.54
CA GLY A 93 4.76 -13.58 8.12
C GLY A 93 5.76 -12.49 7.75
N ASP A 94 6.48 -12.63 6.64
CA ASP A 94 7.46 -11.64 6.20
C ASP A 94 6.78 -10.33 5.74
N HIS A 95 7.54 -9.24 5.68
CA HIS A 95 7.05 -7.90 5.33
C HIS A 95 8.13 -7.06 4.65
N VAL A 96 7.69 -6.11 3.82
CA VAL A 96 8.54 -5.11 3.16
C VAL A 96 7.78 -3.81 2.93
N GLU A 97 8.53 -2.71 2.98
CA GLU A 97 8.05 -1.36 2.70
C GLU A 97 8.99 -0.62 1.75
N TYR A 98 8.38 0.06 0.78
CA TYR A 98 9.10 0.93 -0.12
C TYR A 98 8.22 2.09 -0.58
N ALA A 99 8.83 3.12 -1.16
CA ALA A 99 8.12 4.23 -1.77
C ALA A 99 8.69 4.56 -3.15
N ILE A 100 7.81 5.03 -4.03
CA ILE A 100 8.16 5.56 -5.35
C ILE A 100 7.79 7.04 -5.37
N SER A 101 8.75 7.90 -5.72
CA SER A 101 8.57 9.35 -5.73
C SER A 101 8.98 9.90 -7.10
N PRO A 102 8.02 10.34 -7.94
CA PRO A 102 8.32 10.89 -9.26
C PRO A 102 9.09 12.21 -9.23
N GLY A 103 9.04 12.94 -8.12
CA GLY A 103 9.67 14.25 -7.94
C GLY A 103 10.32 14.43 -6.55
N PRO A 104 10.73 15.66 -6.22
CA PRO A 104 11.20 16.02 -4.88
C PRO A 104 10.10 15.77 -3.83
N LEU A 105 10.50 15.30 -2.65
CA LEU A 105 9.61 15.08 -1.52
C LEU A 105 9.44 16.36 -0.70
N VAL A 106 8.21 16.83 -0.57
CA VAL A 106 7.76 17.89 0.33
C VAL A 106 7.47 17.32 1.71
N PHE A 107 6.79 16.16 1.77
CA PHE A 107 6.45 15.48 3.02
C PHE A 107 6.98 14.05 3.02
N PRO A 108 8.21 13.82 3.51
CA PRO A 108 8.77 12.47 3.60
C PRO A 108 7.83 11.55 4.41
N PRO A 109 7.38 10.43 3.84
CA PRO A 109 6.42 9.56 4.52
C PRO A 109 7.12 8.75 5.62
N THR A 110 6.39 8.48 6.69
CA THR A 110 6.81 7.64 7.81
C THR A 110 5.88 6.44 7.92
N ILE A 111 6.47 5.24 8.04
CA ILE A 111 5.70 4.02 8.30
C ILE A 111 5.26 4.03 9.76
N VAL A 112 3.94 3.96 9.99
CA VAL A 112 3.33 3.99 11.31
C VAL A 112 3.05 2.57 11.81
N ALA A 113 2.57 1.70 10.93
CA ALA A 113 2.33 0.29 11.21
C ALA A 113 2.47 -0.54 9.93
N ASN A 114 2.99 -1.76 10.05
CA ASN A 114 2.93 -2.75 8.99
C ASN A 114 2.93 -4.17 9.54
N ASP A 115 1.76 -4.62 10.01
CA ASP A 115 1.62 -5.94 10.59
C ASP A 115 0.30 -6.60 10.16
N ALA A 116 0.03 -7.79 10.72
CA ALA A 116 -1.18 -8.54 10.45
C ALA A 116 -2.47 -7.82 10.89
N THR A 117 -2.38 -6.75 11.70
CA THR A 117 -3.47 -5.91 12.15
C THR A 117 -3.72 -4.75 11.19
N ALA A 118 -2.69 -3.98 10.87
CA ALA A 118 -2.82 -2.78 10.06
C ALA A 118 -1.57 -2.46 9.22
N SER A 119 -1.80 -1.75 8.12
CA SER A 119 -0.78 -1.04 7.36
C SER A 119 -1.08 0.46 7.43
N ALA A 120 -0.12 1.30 7.80
CA ALA A 120 -0.36 2.72 7.99
C ALA A 120 0.85 3.59 7.67
N VAL A 121 0.58 4.75 7.05
CA VAL A 121 1.60 5.72 6.64
C VAL A 121 1.14 7.13 6.97
N ARG A 122 2.07 7.92 7.49
CA ARG A 122 1.90 9.35 7.71
C ARG A 122 2.77 10.15 6.73
N ALA A 123 2.21 11.21 6.15
CA ALA A 123 2.96 12.20 5.37
C ALA A 123 2.38 13.59 5.66
N GLY A 124 3.13 14.44 6.37
CA GLY A 124 2.63 15.75 6.80
C GLY A 124 1.38 15.63 7.69
N ASN A 125 0.30 16.29 7.28
CA ASN A 125 -1.03 16.26 7.92
C ASN A 125 -1.90 15.07 7.47
N MET A 126 -1.40 14.23 6.57
CA MET A 126 -2.11 13.06 6.04
C MET A 126 -1.72 11.79 6.79
N LEU A 127 -2.70 10.94 7.08
CA LEU A 127 -2.55 9.61 7.64
C LEU A 127 -3.46 8.65 6.89
N GLY A 128 -2.86 7.69 6.18
CA GLY A 128 -3.59 6.57 5.60
C GLY A 128 -3.45 5.33 6.49
N ILE A 129 -4.54 4.59 6.69
CA ILE A 129 -4.57 3.33 7.41
C ILE A 129 -5.40 2.30 6.65
N VAL A 130 -4.89 1.09 6.51
CA VAL A 130 -5.65 -0.10 6.12
C VAL A 130 -5.70 -1.01 7.35
N PHE A 131 -6.88 -1.11 7.97
CA PHE A 131 -7.16 -2.10 9.01
C PHE A 131 -7.54 -3.42 8.36
N TRP A 132 -6.70 -4.44 8.56
CA TRP A 132 -6.97 -5.80 8.08
C TRP A 132 -7.89 -6.59 9.01
N LYS A 133 -7.96 -6.16 10.27
CA LYS A 133 -8.83 -6.67 11.34
C LYS A 133 -9.05 -5.52 12.35
N PRO A 134 -9.95 -5.68 13.33
CA PRO A 134 -10.16 -4.65 14.36
C PRO A 134 -8.84 -4.26 15.04
N GLY A 135 -8.62 -2.97 15.24
CA GLY A 135 -7.33 -2.45 15.70
C GLY A 135 -7.34 -0.96 15.99
N LEU A 136 -6.22 -0.47 16.50
CA LEU A 136 -5.97 0.93 16.86
C LEU A 136 -4.65 1.37 16.26
N VAL A 137 -4.67 2.47 15.51
CA VAL A 137 -3.47 3.10 14.96
C VAL A 137 -3.54 4.61 15.25
N GLU A 138 -2.54 5.14 15.95
CA GLU A 138 -2.40 6.57 16.28
C GLU A 138 -3.71 7.24 16.77
N GLY A 139 -4.47 6.57 17.64
CA GLY A 139 -5.70 7.13 18.23
C GLY A 139 -6.96 6.98 17.37
N ILE A 140 -6.86 6.35 16.19
CA ILE A 140 -7.98 5.93 15.34
C ILE A 140 -8.19 4.44 15.54
N GLN A 141 -9.33 4.05 16.11
CA GLN A 141 -9.74 2.67 16.31
C GLN A 141 -10.79 2.27 15.28
N SER A 142 -10.67 1.06 14.73
CA SER A 142 -11.75 0.40 13.98
C SER A 142 -12.13 -0.92 14.64
N ASP A 143 -13.42 -1.21 14.71
CA ASP A 143 -13.95 -2.50 15.17
C ASP A 143 -14.13 -3.53 14.03
N ALA A 144 -13.68 -3.20 12.82
CA ALA A 144 -13.79 -4.04 11.63
C ALA A 144 -12.62 -3.78 10.66
N PRO A 145 -12.46 -4.59 9.60
CA PRO A 145 -11.61 -4.21 8.48
C PRO A 145 -12.11 -2.93 7.81
N ALA A 146 -11.21 -1.99 7.55
CA ALA A 146 -11.55 -0.67 7.04
C ALA A 146 -10.36 -0.03 6.33
N VAL A 147 -10.64 0.85 5.36
CA VAL A 147 -9.65 1.76 4.79
C VAL A 147 -9.98 3.16 5.29
N VAL A 148 -9.02 3.81 5.94
CA VAL A 148 -9.15 5.13 6.54
C VAL A 148 -8.13 6.08 5.92
N TYR A 149 -8.57 7.27 5.57
CA TYR A 149 -7.70 8.38 5.21
C TYR A 149 -8.08 9.61 6.03
N LEU A 150 -7.12 10.15 6.77
CA LEU A 150 -7.25 11.40 7.50
C LEU A 150 -6.38 12.45 6.83
N ILE A 151 -6.94 13.61 6.53
CA ILE A 151 -6.21 14.80 6.10
C ILE A 151 -6.73 15.98 6.92
N ASP A 152 -5.82 16.69 7.59
CA ASP A 152 -6.16 17.73 8.57
C ASP A 152 -7.14 17.25 9.64
N ARG A 153 -8.43 17.51 9.44
CA ARG A 153 -9.53 17.13 10.33
C ARG A 153 -10.64 16.38 9.60
N ASP A 154 -10.45 16.06 8.33
CA ASP A 154 -11.41 15.31 7.53
C ASP A 154 -11.01 13.84 7.51
N ILE A 155 -11.91 12.99 8.00
CA ILE A 155 -11.74 11.54 7.98
C ILE A 155 -12.64 10.94 6.91
N TYR A 156 -12.03 10.12 6.06
CA TYR A 156 -12.65 9.35 5.00
C TYR A 156 -12.49 7.87 5.35
N VAL A 157 -13.58 7.10 5.26
CA VAL A 157 -13.60 5.69 5.66
C VAL A 157 -14.36 4.88 4.62
N ALA A 158 -13.78 3.77 4.17
CA ALA A 158 -14.44 2.82 3.29
C ALA A 158 -14.44 1.41 3.89
N ASP A 159 -15.50 0.65 3.63
CA ASP A 159 -15.56 -0.80 3.87
C ASP A 159 -15.07 -1.55 2.63
N PRO A 160 -13.90 -2.21 2.67
CA PRO A 160 -13.38 -2.96 1.54
C PRO A 160 -14.04 -4.34 1.37
N THR A 161 -14.87 -4.79 2.31
CA THR A 161 -15.41 -6.16 2.34
C THR A 161 -16.70 -6.33 1.55
N ASN A 162 -17.31 -5.23 1.08
CA ASN A 162 -18.65 -5.22 0.49
C ASN A 162 -19.69 -5.89 1.40
N GLY A 163 -19.55 -5.71 2.72
CA GLY A 163 -20.45 -6.31 3.70
C GLY A 163 -21.78 -5.56 3.81
N VAL A 164 -22.65 -6.04 4.71
CA VAL A 164 -23.92 -5.38 5.06
C VAL A 164 -23.89 -4.88 6.50
N GLY A 165 -24.68 -3.84 6.80
CA GLY A 165 -24.81 -3.26 8.13
C GLY A 165 -23.87 -2.06 8.35
N THR A 166 -23.34 -1.95 9.56
CA THR A 166 -22.48 -0.83 9.98
C THR A 166 -21.30 -1.35 10.80
N PHE A 167 -20.24 -0.56 10.85
CA PHE A 167 -19.12 -0.75 11.77
C PHE A 167 -18.73 0.59 12.39
N THR A 168 -17.83 0.60 13.37
CA THR A 168 -17.46 1.81 14.08
C THR A 168 -16.01 2.23 13.86
N ILE A 169 -15.83 3.55 13.78
CA ILE A 169 -14.53 4.21 13.88
C ILE A 169 -14.55 5.12 15.11
N THR A 170 -13.64 4.91 16.05
CA THR A 170 -13.49 5.77 17.23
C THR A 170 -12.23 6.61 17.09
N VAL A 171 -12.37 7.94 17.24
CA VAL A 171 -11.27 8.90 17.26
C VAL A 171 -11.37 9.74 18.52
N GLY A 172 -10.44 9.52 19.46
CA GLY A 172 -10.54 10.09 20.81
C GLY A 172 -11.85 9.68 21.50
N SER A 173 -12.65 10.66 21.93
CA SER A 173 -13.96 10.41 22.56
C SER A 173 -15.13 10.32 21.57
N ARG A 174 -14.88 10.42 20.26
CA ARG A 174 -15.93 10.44 19.23
C ARG A 174 -16.01 9.08 18.56
N THR A 175 -17.20 8.49 18.53
CA THR A 175 -17.49 7.27 17.75
C THR A 175 -18.32 7.64 16.52
N LEU A 176 -17.88 7.17 15.37
CA LEU A 176 -18.53 7.34 14.07
C LEU A 176 -19.12 5.98 13.66
N THR A 177 -20.41 5.96 13.36
CA THR A 177 -21.06 4.78 12.76
C THR A 177 -20.91 4.86 11.25
N VAL A 178 -20.10 3.96 10.69
CA VAL A 178 -19.80 3.89 9.27
C VAL A 178 -20.69 2.84 8.61
N PRO A 179 -21.52 3.22 7.64
CA PRO A 179 -22.38 2.29 6.93
C PRO A 179 -21.60 1.50 5.88
N ARG A 180 -21.90 0.20 5.75
CA ARG A 180 -21.37 -0.65 4.69
C ARG A 180 -22.18 -0.45 3.41
N ASN A 181 -21.80 0.58 2.64
CA ASN A 181 -22.56 1.11 1.52
C ASN A 181 -22.04 0.65 0.14
N GLY A 182 -21.69 -0.63 0.00
CA GLY A 182 -21.20 -1.16 -1.28
C GLY A 182 -19.94 -0.47 -1.80
N GLY A 183 -18.98 -0.20 -0.90
CA GLY A 183 -17.71 0.44 -1.23
C GLY A 183 -17.72 1.97 -1.31
N ARG A 184 -18.87 2.64 -1.09
CA ARG A 184 -18.91 4.11 -0.99
C ARG A 184 -18.17 4.61 0.24
N THR A 185 -17.36 5.64 0.06
CA THR A 185 -16.63 6.32 1.14
C THR A 185 -17.58 7.10 2.04
N PHE A 186 -17.52 6.83 3.34
CA PHE A 186 -18.05 7.68 4.40
C PHE A 186 -17.08 8.83 4.69
N HIS A 187 -17.60 10.02 4.96
CA HIS A 187 -16.80 11.20 5.29
C HIS A 187 -17.37 11.88 6.53
N ALA A 188 -16.48 12.39 7.40
CA ALA A 188 -16.85 13.26 8.50
C ALA A 188 -15.74 14.27 8.83
N ALA A 189 -16.14 15.47 9.26
CA ALA A 189 -15.24 16.44 9.86
C ALA A 189 -15.09 16.20 11.38
N LEU A 190 -13.86 16.01 11.84
CA LEU A 190 -13.42 15.92 13.23
C LEU A 190 -13.20 17.34 13.78
N GLY A 191 -14.29 18.10 13.99
CA GLY A 191 -14.25 19.52 14.36
C GLY A 191 -13.38 19.89 15.57
N GLY A 192 -13.04 21.19 15.69
CA GLY A 192 -12.41 21.77 16.88
C GLY A 192 -13.43 22.28 17.89
N ARG A 193 -13.04 22.38 19.18
CA ARG A 193 -13.83 23.10 20.21
C ARG A 193 -14.27 24.45 19.65
N ARG A 194 -15.57 24.79 19.73
CA ARG A 194 -16.02 26.18 19.61
C ARG A 194 -15.16 27.00 20.57
N ARG A 195 -14.35 27.93 20.06
CA ARG A 195 -13.86 29.02 20.91
C ARG A 195 -15.12 29.71 21.43
N ALA A 196 -15.35 29.65 22.74
CA ALA A 196 -16.34 30.52 23.35
C ALA A 196 -15.97 31.95 22.95
N ALA A 197 -16.89 32.65 22.29
CA ALA A 197 -16.78 34.08 22.11
C ALA A 197 -16.62 34.69 23.52
N ARG A 198 -15.50 35.37 23.73
CA ARG A 198 -15.35 36.28 24.87
C ARG A 198 -15.93 37.62 24.49
#